data_AF-A0A7H4P8V8-F1
#
_entry.id   AF-A0A7H4P8V8-F1
#
_cell.length_a   1.000
_cell.length_b   1.000
_cell.length_c   1.000
_cell.angle_alpha   90.00
_cell.angle_beta   90.00
_cell.angle_gamma   90.00
#
_symmetry.space_group_name_H-M   'P 1'
#
loop_
_entity.id
_entity.type
_entity.pdbx_description
1 polymer ?
#
loop_
_entity_poly.entity_id
_entity_poly.type
_entity_poly.pdbx_seq_one_letter_code
_entity_poly.pdbx_strand_id
1 'polypeptide(L)'
;MDGASAFTRLRTITLPLVLYSIAPIIITQYTFNFNNFNIIYLFNNGGPAVAGSNAGGTDILVSWIYKLTMSSSQYAIAATITILLSIFVVGLALWQFRATKSFKNDDMA
;
A
#
# COMPACT_ATOMS: atom_id res chain seq x y z
N MET A 1 34.81 25.73 -7.58
CA MET A 1 34.49 24.44 -8.25
C MET A 1 34.76 23.36 -7.21
N ASP A 2 33.74 22.96 -6.45
CA ASP A 2 33.90 22.30 -5.15
C ASP A 2 34.34 20.82 -5.19
N GLY A 3 34.97 20.36 -6.28
CA GLY A 3 35.63 19.05 -6.37
C GLY A 3 34.73 17.82 -6.16
N ALA A 4 33.41 17.98 -6.12
CA ALA A 4 32.49 16.91 -5.75
C ALA A 4 32.52 15.74 -6.76
N SER A 5 32.83 14.55 -6.25
CA SER A 5 32.78 13.30 -7.01
C SER A 5 31.39 13.07 -7.62
N ALA A 6 31.31 12.26 -8.68
CA ALA A 6 30.02 11.95 -9.32
C ALA A 6 29.01 11.34 -8.32
N PHE A 7 29.49 10.52 -7.39
CA PHE A 7 28.66 9.92 -6.35
C PHE A 7 28.17 10.94 -5.32
N THR A 8 29.02 11.90 -4.93
CA THR A 8 28.63 13.01 -4.07
C THR A 8 27.54 13.86 -4.73
N ARG A 9 27.69 14.17 -6.02
CA ARG A 9 26.66 14.89 -6.78
C ARG A 9 25.34 14.12 -6.87
N LEU A 10 25.39 12.81 -7.11
CA LEU A 10 24.19 11.96 -7.15
C LEU A 10 23.44 11.99 -5.81
N ARG A 11 24.11 11.71 -4.68
CA ARG A 11 23.44 11.61 -3.37
C ARG A 11 23.02 12.96 -2.79
N THR A 12 23.79 14.02 -3.02
CA THR A 12 23.58 15.31 -2.34
C THR A 12 22.76 16.28 -3.18
N ILE A 13 22.76 16.14 -4.50
CA ILE A 13 22.05 17.08 -5.40
C ILE A 13 20.94 16.35 -6.17
N THR A 14 21.30 15.36 -6.99
CA THR A 14 20.35 14.76 -7.94
C THR A 14 19.26 13.95 -7.24
N LEU A 15 19.63 13.05 -6.32
CA LEU A 15 18.70 12.15 -5.65
C LEU A 15 17.69 12.91 -4.76
N PRO A 16 18.07 13.89 -3.91
CA PRO A 16 17.11 14.65 -3.12
C PRO A 16 16.15 15.46 -4.00
N LEU A 17 16.66 16.07 -5.07
CA LEU A 17 15.84 16.85 -6.01
C LEU A 17 14.80 15.98 -6.72
N VAL A 18 15.22 14.80 -7.21
CA VAL A 18 14.31 13.83 -7.84
C VAL A 18 13.31 13.29 -6.82
N LEU A 19 13.75 12.88 -5.63
CA LEU A 19 12.86 12.35 -4.60
C LEU A 19 11.80 13.37 -4.18
N TYR A 20 12.14 14.65 -4.09
CA TYR A 20 11.15 15.69 -3.79
C TYR A 20 10.07 15.78 -4.88
N SER A 21 10.43 15.67 -6.16
CA SER A 21 9.46 15.75 -7.26
C SER A 21 8.63 14.48 -7.44
N ILE A 22 9.19 13.29 -7.15
CA ILE A 22 8.48 12.02 -7.33
C ILE A 22 7.90 11.43 -6.04
N ALA A 23 8.16 12.00 -4.87
CA ALA A 23 7.66 11.49 -3.58
C ALA A 23 6.13 11.23 -3.58
N PRO A 24 5.28 12.14 -4.09
CA PRO A 24 3.84 11.87 -4.17
C PRO A 24 3.54 10.66 -5.06
N ILE A 25 4.24 10.51 -6.18
CA ILE A 25 4.07 9.40 -7.12
C ILE A 25 4.49 8.07 -6.48
N ILE A 26 5.58 8.05 -5.72
CA ILE A 26 6.05 6.86 -5.00
C ILE A 26 4.97 6.38 -4.02
N ILE A 27 4.37 7.29 -3.25
CA ILE A 27 3.32 6.93 -2.28
C ILE A 27 2.10 6.33 -3.00
N THR A 28 1.66 6.95 -4.09
CA THR A 28 0.55 6.45 -4.89
C THR A 28 0.86 5.08 -5.50
N GLN A 29 2.05 4.90 -6.08
CA GLN A 29 2.44 3.62 -6.67
C GLN A 29 2.64 2.52 -5.63
N TYR A 30 3.19 2.84 -4.46
CA TYR A 30 3.24 1.90 -3.35
C TYR A 30 1.82 1.45 -2.96
N THR A 31 0.90 2.40 -2.78
CA THR A 31 -0.49 2.11 -2.40
C THR A 31 -1.20 1.26 -3.45
N PHE A 32 -0.97 1.55 -4.74
CA PHE A 32 -1.50 0.76 -5.86
C PHE A 32 -0.98 -0.68 -5.85
N ASN A 33 0.34 -0.86 -5.71
CA ASN A 33 0.95 -2.19 -5.71
C ASN A 33 0.61 -2.99 -4.45
N PHE A 34 0.50 -2.34 -3.29
CA PHE A 34 0.13 -2.97 -2.03
C PHE A 34 -1.26 -3.64 -2.08
N ASN A 35 -2.20 -3.03 -2.79
CA ASN A 35 -3.57 -3.53 -2.94
C ASN A 35 -3.82 -4.21 -4.30
N ASN A 36 -2.77 -4.64 -5.00
CA ASN A 36 -2.91 -5.19 -6.35
C ASN A 36 -3.41 -6.65 -6.31
N PHE A 37 -4.73 -6.82 -6.22
CA PHE A 37 -5.38 -8.13 -6.25
C PHE A 37 -5.07 -8.90 -7.53
N ASN A 38 -5.12 -8.22 -8.68
CA ASN A 38 -5.01 -8.86 -9.99
C ASN A 38 -3.68 -9.57 -10.18
N ILE A 39 -2.57 -8.93 -9.79
CA ILE A 39 -1.25 -9.56 -9.97
C ILE A 39 -1.12 -10.84 -9.14
N ILE A 40 -1.61 -10.85 -7.90
CA ILE A 40 -1.54 -12.03 -7.03
C ILE A 40 -2.47 -13.13 -7.54
N TYR A 41 -3.72 -12.80 -7.82
CA TYR A 41 -4.72 -13.79 -8.24
C TYR A 41 -4.33 -14.45 -9.58
N LEU A 42 -3.95 -13.65 -10.57
CA LEU A 42 -3.65 -14.15 -11.92
C LEU A 42 -2.28 -14.84 -12.02
N PHE A 43 -1.28 -14.38 -11.27
CA PHE A 43 0.08 -14.93 -11.39
C PHE A 43 0.22 -16.28 -10.71
N ASN A 44 -0.19 -16.38 -9.44
CA ASN A 44 0.03 -17.59 -8.65
C ASN A 44 -1.11 -17.97 -7.69
N ASN A 45 -2.27 -17.32 -7.80
CA ASN A 45 -3.41 -17.53 -6.90
C ASN A 45 -3.06 -17.41 -5.39
N GLY A 46 -2.06 -16.57 -5.06
CA GLY A 46 -1.60 -16.37 -3.69
C GLY A 46 -0.70 -17.46 -3.11
N GLY A 47 -0.27 -18.44 -3.93
CA GLY A 47 0.59 -19.53 -3.48
C GLY A 47 2.01 -19.08 -3.04
N PRO A 48 2.81 -19.98 -2.44
CA PRO A 48 2.53 -21.38 -2.14
C PRO A 48 1.55 -21.56 -0.98
N ALA A 49 0.97 -22.75 -0.82
CA ALA A 49 0.14 -23.04 0.35
C ALA A 49 0.98 -22.99 1.63
N VAL A 50 0.40 -22.44 2.71
CA VAL A 50 1.03 -22.38 4.03
C VAL A 50 0.38 -23.44 4.92
N ALA A 51 1.19 -24.32 5.52
CA ALA A 51 0.68 -25.41 6.36
C ALA A 51 -0.13 -24.86 7.54
N GLY A 52 -1.33 -25.40 7.74
CA GLY A 52 -2.25 -24.95 8.80
C GLY A 52 -2.97 -23.62 8.51
N SER A 53 -2.85 -23.06 7.31
CA SER A 53 -3.50 -21.82 6.90
C SER A 53 -4.39 -22.02 5.67
N ASN A 54 -5.51 -21.30 5.65
CA ASN A 54 -6.35 -21.17 4.46
C ASN A 54 -5.88 -20.02 3.53
N ALA A 55 -4.87 -19.25 3.95
CA ALA A 55 -4.17 -18.28 3.12
C ALA A 55 -2.92 -18.91 2.51
N GLY A 56 -2.58 -18.50 1.29
CA GLY A 56 -1.29 -18.79 0.69
C GLY A 56 -0.22 -17.77 1.10
N GLY A 57 1.04 -18.10 0.85
CA GLY A 57 2.20 -17.36 1.34
C GLY A 57 2.39 -15.98 0.70
N THR A 58 1.76 -15.74 -0.45
CA THR A 58 1.78 -14.42 -1.11
C THR A 58 0.41 -13.77 -1.15
N ASP A 59 -0.59 -14.32 -0.45
CA ASP A 59 -1.89 -13.69 -0.38
C ASP A 59 -1.81 -12.34 0.34
N ILE A 60 -2.45 -11.35 -0.25
CA ILE A 60 -2.81 -10.10 0.42
C ILE A 60 -4.22 -10.24 1.02
N LEU A 61 -4.60 -9.37 1.95
CA LEU A 61 -5.91 -9.44 2.61
C LEU A 61 -7.07 -9.55 1.61
N VAL A 62 -7.02 -8.78 0.52
CA VAL A 62 -8.04 -8.80 -0.54
C VAL A 62 -8.08 -10.14 -1.28
N SER A 63 -6.93 -10.72 -1.62
CA SER A 63 -6.90 -12.02 -2.34
C SER A 63 -7.30 -13.18 -1.44
N TRP A 64 -6.97 -13.10 -0.15
CA TRP A 64 -7.42 -14.08 0.82
C TRP A 64 -8.94 -14.01 1.07
N ILE A 65 -9.52 -12.82 1.21
CA ILE A 65 -10.98 -12.64 1.31
C ILE A 65 -11.68 -13.24 0.09
N TYR A 66 -11.15 -12.99 -1.11
CA TYR A 66 -11.67 -13.57 -2.35
C TYR A 66 -11.64 -15.10 -2.30
N LYS A 67 -10.50 -15.69 -1.89
CA LYS A 67 -10.33 -17.15 -1.76
C LYS A 67 -11.30 -17.76 -0.74
N LEU A 68 -11.48 -17.13 0.42
CA LEU A 68 -12.44 -17.56 1.44
C LEU A 68 -13.87 -17.57 0.88
N THR A 69 -14.21 -16.59 0.06
CA THR A 69 -15.54 -16.44 -0.55
C THR A 69 -15.77 -17.47 -1.67
N MET A 70 -14.84 -17.55 -2.62
CA MET A 70 -15.04 -18.28 -3.88
C MET A 70 -14.57 -19.74 -3.83
N SER A 71 -13.51 -20.03 -3.09
CA SER A 71 -12.92 -21.38 -3.03
C SER A 71 -13.35 -22.15 -1.80
N SER A 72 -13.50 -21.47 -0.65
CA SER A 72 -13.82 -22.11 0.63
C SER A 72 -15.27 -21.93 1.08
N SER A 73 -16.05 -21.10 0.40
CA SER A 73 -17.44 -20.75 0.77
C SER A 73 -17.62 -20.28 2.21
N GLN A 74 -16.57 -19.72 2.82
CA GLN A 74 -16.56 -19.19 4.19
C GLN A 74 -17.03 -17.74 4.23
N TYR A 75 -18.25 -17.48 3.76
CA TYR A 75 -18.80 -16.13 3.59
C TYR A 75 -18.85 -15.32 4.89
N ALA A 76 -19.21 -15.96 6.01
CA ALA A 76 -19.26 -15.29 7.31
C ALA A 76 -17.88 -14.77 7.74
N ILE A 77 -16.85 -15.61 7.61
CA ILE A 77 -15.46 -15.23 7.96
C ILE A 77 -14.96 -14.14 7.01
N ALA A 78 -15.19 -14.29 5.69
CA ALA A 78 -14.82 -13.29 4.70
C ALA A 78 -15.47 -11.92 4.99
N ALA A 79 -16.76 -11.91 5.34
CA ALA A 79 -17.48 -10.68 5.68
C ALA A 79 -16.94 -10.03 6.96
N THR A 80 -16.67 -10.82 8.01
CA THR A 80 -16.09 -10.30 9.26
C THR A 80 -14.73 -9.65 9.01
N ILE A 81 -13.83 -10.31 8.27
CA ILE A 81 -12.51 -9.76 7.95
C ILE A 81 -12.64 -8.48 7.12
N THR A 82 -13.58 -8.44 6.18
CA THR A 82 -13.84 -7.25 5.35
C THR A 82 -14.27 -6.05 6.19
N ILE A 83 -15.16 -6.25 7.17
CA ILE A 83 -15.58 -5.19 8.10
C ILE A 83 -14.41 -4.68 8.93
N LEU A 84 -13.60 -5.58 9.49
CA LEU A 84 -12.41 -5.21 10.27
C LEU A 84 -11.39 -4.41 9.43
N LEU A 85 -11.15 -4.86 8.19
CA LEU A 85 -10.29 -4.15 7.25
C LEU A 85 -10.84 -2.75 6.93
N SER A 86 -12.15 -2.63 6.71
CA SER A 86 -12.79 -1.33 6.45
C SER A 86 -12.60 -0.36 7.62
N ILE A 87 -12.84 -0.82 8.85
CA ILE A 87 -12.64 -0.01 10.06
C ILE A 87 -11.19 0.47 10.16
N PHE A 88 -10.22 -0.42 9.89
CA PHE A 88 -8.80 -0.08 9.90
C PHE A 88 -8.45 0.98 8.84
N VAL A 89 -8.88 0.79 7.59
CA VAL A 89 -8.60 1.71 6.49
C VAL A 89 -9.26 3.07 6.71
N VAL A 90 -10.52 3.10 7.12
CA VAL A 90 -11.23 4.36 7.44
C VAL A 90 -10.58 5.05 8.63
N GLY A 91 -10.18 4.30 9.67
CA GLY A 91 -9.47 4.85 10.83
C GLY A 91 -8.15 5.53 10.43
N LEU A 92 -7.34 4.87 9.61
CA LEU A 92 -6.10 5.46 9.09
C LEU A 92 -6.37 6.66 8.19
N ALA A 93 -7.37 6.61 7.32
CA ALA A 93 -7.72 7.72 6.44
C ALA A 93 -8.15 8.96 7.25
N LEU A 94 -9.00 8.77 8.28
CA LEU A 94 -9.41 9.85 9.17
C LEU A 94 -8.23 10.42 9.96
N TRP A 95 -7.32 9.57 10.43
CA TRP A 95 -6.12 10.04 11.13
C TRP A 95 -5.20 10.85 10.21
N GLN A 96 -4.93 10.37 8.99
CA GLN A 96 -4.15 11.09 7.98
C GLN A 96 -4.81 12.41 7.58
N PHE A 97 -6.12 12.41 7.40
CA PHE A 97 -6.90 13.60 7.10
C PHE A 97 -6.78 14.66 8.20
N ARG A 98 -6.77 14.25 9.47
CA ARG A 98 -6.56 15.16 10.61
C ARG A 98 -5.10 15.61 10.77
N ALA A 99 -4.13 14.77 10.42
CA ALA A 99 -2.70 15.08 10.51
C ALA A 99 -2.21 16.00 9.38
N THR A 100 -2.87 15.97 8.22
CA THR A 100 -2.51 16.79 7.07
C THR A 100 -3.02 18.22 7.27
N LYS A 101 -2.10 19.19 7.44
CA LYS A 101 -2.39 20.64 7.57
C LYS A 101 -2.95 21.30 6.29
N SER A 102 -3.64 20.55 5.43
CA SER A 102 -4.08 21.02 4.11
C SER A 102 -5.16 22.10 4.14
N PHE A 103 -5.72 22.44 5.31
CA PHE A 103 -6.72 23.51 5.47
C PHE A 103 -6.27 24.64 6.41
N LYS A 104 -4.98 24.74 6.73
CA LYS A 104 -4.47 25.84 7.58
C LYS A 104 -3.70 26.93 6.81
N ASN A 105 -3.72 26.85 5.47
CA ASN A 105 -3.10 27.84 4.58
C ASN A 105 -4.09 28.55 3.65
N ASP A 106 -5.42 28.38 3.84
CA ASP A 106 -6.43 29.22 3.17
C ASP A 106 -6.71 30.53 3.94
N ASP A 107 -5.94 30.82 5.00
CA ASP A 107 -5.99 32.10 5.75
C ASP A 107 -4.87 33.07 5.33
N MET A 108 -4.23 32.85 4.18
CA MET A 108 -3.22 33.75 3.61
C MET A 108 -3.64 34.19 2.21
N ALA A 109 -4.79 34.85 2.13
CA ALA A 109 -5.20 35.68 0.99
C ALA A 109 -5.47 37.11 1.48
#